data_AF-A0A328DI85-F1
#
_entry.id   AF-A0A328DI85-F1
#
_cell.length_a   1.000
_cell.length_b   1.000
_cell.length_c   1.000
_cell.angle_alpha   90.00
_cell.angle_beta   90.00
_cell.angle_gamma   90.00
#
_symmetry.space_group_name_H-M   'P 1'
#
loop_
_entity.id
_entity.type
_entity.pdbx_description
1 polymer ?
#
loop_
_entity_poly.entity_id
_entity_poly.type
_entity_poly.pdbx_seq_one_letter_code
_entity_poly.pdbx_strand_id
1 'polypeptide(L)'
;MKFCFDRFVVGLWSSARDHNIDAVLSCITGHGNRHKLAFVWAQEECEDSGFYCLEKEEKPIFLKRLEDLWGKKYPITLPWKNGQYSASNTLLIDTEPHVSLLNPVDSAIFPQPYKKPNPRDTFLGQTGELRSFLEGVAEVDDVPTYVKENRIGQPPITPSHPDWKYYEKIVHHFGKK
;
A
#
# COMPACT_ATOMS: atom_id res chain seq x y z
N MET A 1 10.31 -5.00 10.54
CA MET A 1 11.10 -4.24 9.54
C MET A 1 12.38 -4.93 9.06
N LYS A 2 13.28 -5.45 9.92
CA LYS A 2 14.54 -6.10 9.45
C LYS A 2 14.31 -7.12 8.31
N PHE A 3 13.41 -8.07 8.53
CA PHE A 3 13.02 -9.05 7.51
C PHE A 3 12.62 -8.39 6.17
N CYS A 4 11.78 -7.36 6.21
CA CYS A 4 11.34 -6.68 5.00
C CYS A 4 12.52 -6.06 4.24
N PHE A 5 13.45 -5.40 4.94
CA PHE A 5 14.64 -4.80 4.30
C PHE A 5 15.63 -5.85 3.77
N ASP A 6 15.66 -7.05 4.35
CA ASP A 6 16.54 -8.13 3.90
C ASP A 6 15.99 -8.84 2.64
N ARG A 7 14.68 -8.74 2.38
CA ARG A 7 13.99 -9.49 1.30
C ARG A 7 13.40 -8.59 0.22
N PHE A 8 13.12 -7.32 0.51
CA PHE A 8 12.41 -6.41 -0.38
C PHE A 8 13.06 -5.04 -0.43
N VAL A 9 12.80 -4.34 -1.53
CA VAL A 9 12.95 -2.88 -1.59
C VAL A 9 11.69 -2.26 -1.01
N VAL A 10 11.84 -1.57 0.12
CA VAL A 10 10.70 -1.10 0.93
C VAL A 10 10.54 0.41 0.75
N GLY A 11 9.34 0.85 0.40
CA GLY A 11 8.93 2.26 0.43
C GLY A 11 7.88 2.52 1.50
N LEU A 12 7.83 3.74 2.01
CA LEU A 12 6.71 4.22 2.83
C LEU A 12 5.86 5.17 1.98
N TRP A 13 4.55 4.94 1.93
CA TRP A 13 3.62 5.82 1.23
C TRP A 13 2.44 6.16 2.15
N SER A 14 2.41 7.38 2.65
CA SER A 14 1.40 7.87 3.59
C SER A 14 0.35 8.70 2.88
N SER A 15 -0.90 8.64 3.35
CA SER A 15 -1.96 9.58 2.93
C SER A 15 -2.02 10.82 3.84
N ALA A 16 -1.07 10.97 4.76
CA ALA A 16 -0.94 12.13 5.62
C ALA A 16 0.11 13.11 5.08
N ARG A 17 -0.05 14.39 5.40
CA ARG A 17 0.92 15.45 5.07
C ARG A 17 2.29 15.21 5.70
N ASP A 18 3.34 15.67 5.02
CA ASP A 18 4.76 15.50 5.38
C ASP A 18 5.11 15.69 6.87
N HIS A 19 4.61 16.76 7.51
CA HIS A 19 4.95 17.07 8.90
C HIS A 19 4.50 16.00 9.91
N ASN A 20 3.60 15.09 9.53
CA ASN A 20 3.15 13.98 10.37
C ASN A 20 3.96 12.69 10.17
N ILE A 21 4.82 12.64 9.15
CA ILE A 21 5.52 11.42 8.74
C ILE A 21 6.81 11.20 9.54
N ASP A 22 7.52 12.27 9.92
CA ASP A 22 8.80 12.16 10.63
C ASP A 22 8.68 11.41 11.98
N ALA A 23 7.63 11.69 12.75
CA ALA A 23 7.36 10.99 13.99
C ALA A 23 7.11 9.49 13.75
N VAL A 24 6.29 9.16 12.75
CA VAL A 24 5.96 7.78 12.37
C VAL A 24 7.20 7.02 11.88
N LEU A 25 8.05 7.67 11.07
CA LEU A 25 9.30 7.09 10.56
C LEU A 25 10.24 6.67 11.69
N SER A 26 10.34 7.50 12.74
CA SER A 26 11.19 7.20 13.90
C SER A 26 10.73 5.93 14.62
N CYS A 27 9.41 5.71 14.70
CA CYS A 27 8.82 4.51 15.31
C CYS A 27 8.96 3.25 14.42
N ILE A 28 8.73 3.37 13.11
CA ILE A 28 8.72 2.22 12.19
C ILE A 28 10.12 1.68 11.94
N THR A 29 11.06 2.58 11.62
CA THR A 29 12.40 2.16 11.21
C THR A 29 13.33 1.94 12.41
N GLY A 30 12.96 2.43 13.59
CA GLY A 30 13.87 2.54 14.72
C GLY A 30 14.97 3.58 14.46
N HIS A 31 15.73 3.94 15.48
CA HIS A 31 16.83 4.88 15.32
C HIS A 31 17.84 4.36 14.29
N GLY A 32 18.00 5.11 13.19
CA GLY A 32 19.08 4.89 12.22
C GLY A 32 18.75 4.06 10.99
N ASN A 33 17.56 3.46 10.82
CA ASN A 33 17.24 2.68 9.59
C ASN A 33 16.41 3.45 8.53
N ARG A 34 16.17 4.76 8.69
CA ARG A 34 15.45 5.57 7.70
C ARG A 34 16.07 5.47 6.30
N HIS A 35 17.41 5.40 6.22
CA HIS A 35 18.15 5.27 4.96
C HIS A 35 17.91 3.94 4.21
N LYS A 36 17.28 2.95 4.84
CA LYS A 36 16.93 1.66 4.19
C LYS A 36 15.61 1.72 3.43
N LEU A 37 14.79 2.75 3.66
CA LEU A 37 13.61 3.00 2.85
C LEU A 37 14.07 3.56 1.50
N ALA A 38 13.57 2.97 0.41
CA ALA A 38 13.89 3.39 -0.94
C ALA A 38 13.26 4.74 -1.29
N PHE A 39 12.10 5.03 -0.69
CA PHE A 39 11.44 6.32 -0.75
C PHE A 39 10.53 6.50 0.48
N VAL A 40 10.22 7.75 0.76
CA VAL A 40 9.16 8.16 1.66
C VAL A 40 8.28 9.14 0.91
N TRP A 41 7.03 8.75 0.70
CA TRP A 41 6.01 9.52 0.04
C TRP A 41 4.89 9.84 1.02
N ALA A 42 4.31 11.01 0.82
CA ALA A 42 3.27 11.61 1.60
C ALA A 42 1.99 11.75 0.77
N GLN A 43 1.06 12.54 1.29
CA GLN A 43 -0.20 12.83 0.63
C GLN A 43 0.02 13.45 -0.76
N GLU A 44 1.08 14.23 -0.92
CA GLU A 44 1.46 14.97 -2.12
C GLU A 44 1.79 14.04 -3.31
N GLU A 45 2.26 12.82 -3.04
CA GLU A 45 2.47 11.79 -4.06
C GLU A 45 1.26 10.87 -4.26
N CYS A 46 0.19 11.04 -3.48
CA CYS A 46 -1.08 10.36 -3.77
C CYS A 46 -1.85 11.10 -4.88
N GLU A 47 -2.74 10.40 -5.56
CA GLU A 47 -3.72 11.01 -6.46
C GLU A 47 -4.98 11.36 -5.66
N ASP A 48 -5.29 12.66 -5.56
CA ASP A 48 -6.55 13.12 -4.98
C ASP A 48 -7.71 12.69 -5.89
N SER A 49 -8.61 11.87 -5.35
CA SER A 49 -9.75 11.41 -6.11
C SER A 49 -10.82 12.49 -6.32
N GLY A 50 -10.87 13.51 -5.44
CA GLY A 50 -11.98 14.45 -5.33
C GLY A 50 -13.23 13.86 -4.65
N PHE A 51 -13.14 12.64 -4.11
CA PHE A 51 -14.22 11.93 -3.40
C PHE A 51 -13.83 11.68 -1.93
N TYR A 52 -14.83 11.34 -1.11
CA TYR A 52 -14.68 11.13 0.33
C TYR A 52 -15.07 9.71 0.75
N CYS A 53 -14.63 9.26 1.92
CA CYS A 53 -14.97 7.95 2.43
C CYS A 53 -16.45 7.88 2.81
N LEU A 54 -17.15 6.79 2.45
CA LEU A 54 -18.57 6.59 2.80
C LEU A 54 -18.80 6.54 4.32
N GLU A 55 -17.88 5.92 5.06
CA GLU A 55 -18.00 5.80 6.53
C GLU A 55 -17.59 7.07 7.28
N LYS A 56 -16.89 7.99 6.61
CA LYS A 56 -16.37 9.23 7.20
C LYS A 56 -16.30 10.30 6.13
N GLU A 57 -17.38 11.06 5.99
CA GLU A 57 -17.59 12.05 4.93
C GLU A 57 -16.53 13.17 4.93
N GLU A 58 -15.88 13.44 6.05
CA GLU A 58 -14.77 14.42 6.17
C GLU A 58 -13.41 13.87 5.74
N LYS A 59 -13.32 12.58 5.38
CA LYS A 59 -12.05 11.93 5.02
C LYS A 59 -11.93 11.80 3.50
N PRO A 60 -11.03 12.56 2.84
CA PRO A 60 -10.78 12.42 1.41
C PRO A 60 -10.22 11.03 1.06
N ILE A 61 -10.53 10.56 -0.15
CA ILE A 61 -9.93 9.35 -0.72
C ILE A 61 -8.70 9.76 -1.52
N PHE A 62 -7.53 9.35 -1.02
CA PHE A 62 -6.25 9.48 -1.71
C PHE A 62 -5.85 8.12 -2.29
N LEU A 63 -5.69 8.07 -3.61
CA LEU A 63 -5.37 6.87 -4.35
C LEU A 63 -3.84 6.72 -4.46
N LYS A 64 -3.34 5.51 -4.25
CA LYS A 64 -1.91 5.17 -4.34
C LYS A 64 -1.67 4.38 -5.61
N ARG A 65 -1.50 5.11 -6.72
CA ARG A 65 -1.38 4.56 -8.07
C ARG A 65 0.00 3.91 -8.26
N LEU A 66 0.08 2.59 -8.25
CA LEU A 66 1.35 1.87 -8.43
C LEU A 66 2.00 2.15 -9.80
N GLU A 67 1.23 2.53 -10.81
CA GLU A 67 1.77 3.00 -12.08
C GLU A 67 2.62 4.28 -11.94
N ASP A 68 2.33 5.16 -10.97
CA ASP A 68 3.15 6.35 -10.70
C ASP A 68 4.52 5.95 -10.12
N LEU A 69 4.57 4.84 -9.37
CA LEU A 69 5.79 4.21 -8.87
C LEU A 69 6.60 3.57 -10.01
N TRP A 70 5.95 2.76 -10.85
CA TRP A 70 6.60 2.03 -11.95
C TRP A 70 7.06 2.98 -13.07
N GLY A 71 6.22 3.95 -13.42
CA GLY A 71 6.51 5.01 -14.38
C GLY A 71 7.44 6.09 -13.85
N LYS A 72 7.84 6.00 -12.57
CA LYS A 72 8.72 6.97 -11.89
C LYS A 72 8.23 8.41 -12.03
N LYS A 73 6.95 8.68 -11.79
CA LYS A 73 6.34 10.03 -11.85
C LYS A 73 7.11 11.06 -11.02
N TYR A 74 7.73 10.62 -9.92
CA TYR A 74 8.59 11.42 -9.04
C TYR A 74 10.05 10.91 -9.08
N PRO A 75 10.77 11.08 -10.21
CA PRO A 75 11.99 10.31 -10.49
C PRO A 75 13.17 10.64 -9.57
N ILE A 76 13.21 11.87 -9.02
CA ILE A 76 14.24 12.31 -8.06
C ILE A 76 14.23 11.46 -6.79
N THR A 77 13.07 10.87 -6.45
CA THR A 77 12.87 10.11 -5.21
C THR A 77 13.11 8.60 -5.34
N LEU A 78 13.40 8.09 -6.55
CA LEU A 78 13.37 6.65 -6.82
C LEU A 78 14.70 6.11 -7.40
N PRO A 79 15.40 5.19 -6.69
CA PRO A 79 16.76 4.76 -7.02
C PRO A 79 16.88 3.68 -8.12
N TRP A 80 15.77 3.10 -8.59
CA TRP A 80 15.78 1.99 -9.56
C TRP A 80 15.71 2.44 -11.02
N LYS A 81 15.97 1.50 -11.94
CA LYS A 81 15.86 1.70 -13.39
C LYS A 81 14.40 1.56 -13.86
N ASN A 82 14.07 2.19 -15.00
CA ASN A 82 12.76 2.03 -15.63
C ASN A 82 12.49 0.55 -15.93
N GLY A 83 11.27 0.07 -15.65
CA GLY A 83 10.87 -1.32 -15.86
C GLY A 83 11.42 -2.31 -14.83
N GLN A 84 12.19 -1.88 -13.83
CA GLN A 84 12.66 -2.77 -12.76
C GLN A 84 11.51 -3.28 -11.87
N TYR A 85 10.46 -2.47 -11.70
CA TYR A 85 9.24 -2.84 -10.98
C TYR A 85 8.02 -2.74 -11.88
N SER A 86 7.08 -3.65 -11.63
CA SER A 86 5.79 -3.75 -12.31
C SER A 86 4.77 -4.44 -11.38
N ALA A 87 3.57 -4.73 -11.90
CA ALA A 87 2.55 -5.46 -11.16
C ALA A 87 3.04 -6.84 -10.67
N SER A 88 3.87 -7.55 -11.44
CA SER A 88 4.27 -8.92 -11.11
C SER A 88 5.21 -9.00 -9.90
N ASN A 89 5.88 -7.90 -9.51
CA ASN A 89 6.89 -7.91 -8.45
C ASN A 89 6.72 -6.77 -7.42
N THR A 90 5.54 -6.16 -7.37
CA THR A 90 5.21 -5.08 -6.43
C THR A 90 3.97 -5.42 -5.63
N LEU A 91 4.04 -5.27 -4.31
CA LEU A 91 2.90 -5.43 -3.41
C LEU A 91 2.63 -4.13 -2.66
N LEU A 92 1.40 -3.62 -2.73
CA LEU A 92 0.92 -2.56 -1.85
C LEU A 92 0.29 -3.16 -0.58
N ILE A 93 0.68 -2.64 0.58
CA ILE A 93 0.09 -3.01 1.87
C ILE A 93 -0.50 -1.74 2.47
N ASP A 94 -1.82 -1.70 2.62
CA ASP A 94 -2.53 -0.58 3.21
C ASP A 94 -3.68 -1.09 4.08
N THR A 95 -4.13 -0.35 5.09
CA THR A 95 -5.30 -0.77 5.86
C THR A 95 -6.63 -0.46 5.18
N GLU A 96 -6.62 0.30 4.07
CA GLU A 96 -7.82 0.82 3.42
C GLU A 96 -7.94 0.34 1.97
N PRO A 97 -8.93 -0.52 1.64
CA PRO A 97 -9.09 -1.07 0.29
C PRO A 97 -9.18 -0.02 -0.83
N HIS A 98 -9.82 1.13 -0.56
CA HIS A 98 -10.08 2.15 -1.57
C HIS A 98 -8.84 2.82 -2.13
N VAL A 99 -7.70 2.80 -1.42
CA VAL A 99 -6.47 3.45 -1.91
C VAL A 99 -5.93 2.78 -3.17
N SER A 100 -6.31 1.53 -3.39
CA SER A 100 -5.83 0.69 -4.49
C SER A 100 -6.80 0.62 -5.68
N LEU A 101 -7.87 1.40 -5.67
CA LEU A 101 -9.01 1.24 -6.59
C LEU A 101 -8.64 1.27 -8.08
N LEU A 102 -7.56 1.98 -8.45
CA LEU A 102 -7.06 2.08 -9.82
C LEU A 102 -5.89 1.13 -10.13
N ASN A 103 -5.43 0.37 -9.14
CA ASN A 103 -4.33 -0.56 -9.34
C ASN A 103 -4.82 -1.87 -9.98
N PRO A 104 -3.91 -2.63 -10.60
CA PRO A 104 -4.23 -3.96 -11.08
C PRO A 104 -4.83 -4.85 -9.98
N VAL A 105 -5.72 -5.75 -10.40
CA VAL A 105 -6.33 -6.72 -9.49
C VAL A 105 -5.23 -7.53 -8.79
N ASP A 106 -5.41 -7.78 -7.49
CA ASP A 106 -4.50 -8.57 -6.67
C ASP A 106 -3.09 -7.99 -6.48
N SER A 107 -2.87 -6.70 -6.75
CA SER A 107 -1.59 -6.03 -6.46
C SER A 107 -1.46 -5.51 -5.02
N ALA A 108 -2.43 -5.78 -4.16
CA ALA A 108 -2.51 -5.23 -2.81
C ALA A 108 -3.19 -6.16 -1.80
N ILE A 109 -2.82 -6.02 -0.52
CA ILE A 109 -3.49 -6.65 0.62
C ILE A 109 -3.93 -5.60 1.65
N PHE A 110 -4.99 -5.91 2.40
CA PHE A 110 -5.62 -4.95 3.31
C PHE A 110 -5.71 -5.42 4.77
N PRO A 111 -4.60 -5.46 5.53
CA PRO A 111 -4.65 -5.83 6.93
C PRO A 111 -5.68 -5.05 7.75
N GLN A 112 -6.14 -5.65 8.85
CA GLN A 112 -7.01 -4.93 9.79
C GLN A 112 -6.24 -3.77 10.43
N PRO A 113 -6.85 -2.58 10.59
CA PRO A 113 -6.22 -1.47 11.28
C PRO A 113 -5.86 -1.84 12.73
N TYR A 114 -4.66 -1.50 13.16
CA TYR A 114 -4.25 -1.65 14.55
C TYR A 114 -5.09 -0.73 15.46
N LYS A 115 -5.74 -1.30 16.49
CA LYS A 115 -6.63 -0.56 17.40
C LYS A 115 -6.08 -0.57 18.82
N LYS A 116 -5.52 0.58 19.26
CA LYS A 116 -5.04 0.86 20.64
C LYS A 116 -3.97 -0.15 21.11
N PRO A 117 -3.30 0.07 22.26
CA PRO A 117 -2.30 -0.88 22.73
C PRO A 117 -2.92 -2.26 22.92
N ASN A 118 -2.59 -3.20 22.03
CA ASN A 118 -2.98 -4.59 22.14
C ASN A 118 -1.71 -5.43 22.27
N PRO A 119 -1.28 -5.78 23.51
CA PRO A 119 -0.05 -6.54 23.72
C PRO A 119 -0.14 -7.98 23.20
N ARG A 120 -1.33 -8.44 22.78
CA ARG A 120 -1.54 -9.75 22.15
C ARG A 120 -1.54 -9.67 20.62
N ASP A 121 -1.37 -8.49 20.04
CA ASP A 121 -1.24 -8.37 18.59
C ASP A 121 0.10 -8.96 18.14
N THR A 122 0.02 -10.08 17.42
CA THR A 122 1.18 -10.78 16.86
C THR A 122 1.19 -10.72 15.34
N PHE A 123 0.32 -9.94 14.70
CA PHE A 123 0.12 -9.97 13.25
C PHE A 123 1.41 -9.64 12.47
N LEU A 124 2.19 -8.67 12.96
CA LEU A 124 3.49 -8.27 12.40
C LEU A 124 4.69 -9.03 13.01
N GLY A 125 4.42 -9.99 13.90
CA GLY A 125 5.43 -10.74 14.66
C GLY A 125 6.27 -11.69 13.80
N GLN A 126 7.28 -12.33 14.42
CA GLN A 126 8.16 -13.25 13.70
C GLN A 126 7.43 -14.48 13.14
N THR A 127 6.38 -14.91 13.83
CA THR A 127 5.46 -15.99 13.41
C THR A 127 4.08 -15.42 13.08
N GLY A 128 4.01 -14.12 12.79
CA GLY A 128 2.77 -13.42 12.51
C GLY A 128 2.28 -13.69 11.09
N GLU A 129 0.97 -13.63 10.90
CA GLU A 129 0.31 -13.90 9.62
C GLU A 129 0.89 -13.05 8.48
N LEU A 130 1.15 -11.75 8.69
CA LEU A 130 1.76 -10.91 7.65
C LEU A 130 3.16 -11.40 7.28
N ARG A 131 3.96 -11.81 8.26
CA ARG A 131 5.32 -12.26 7.97
C ARG A 131 5.31 -13.56 7.19
N SER A 132 4.49 -14.54 7.57
CA SER A 132 4.34 -15.78 6.81
C SER A 132 3.83 -15.53 5.40
N PHE A 133 2.89 -14.59 5.21
CA PHE A 133 2.44 -14.19 3.89
C PHE A 133 3.59 -13.60 3.05
N LEU A 134 4.37 -12.66 3.61
CA LEU A 134 5.50 -12.04 2.93
C LEU A 134 6.66 -13.00 2.67
N GLU A 135 6.84 -14.04 3.48
CA GLU A 135 7.80 -15.10 3.19
C GLU A 135 7.47 -15.78 1.86
N GLY A 136 6.20 -16.11 1.59
CA GLY A 136 5.81 -16.65 0.29
C GLY A 136 5.88 -15.63 -0.86
N VAL A 137 5.53 -14.35 -0.62
CA VAL A 137 5.70 -13.29 -1.62
C VAL A 137 7.17 -13.18 -2.08
N ALA A 138 8.13 -13.42 -1.18
CA ALA A 138 9.55 -13.34 -1.51
C ALA A 138 10.05 -14.49 -2.41
N GLU A 139 9.26 -15.55 -2.61
CA GLU A 139 9.63 -16.75 -3.37
C GLU A 139 8.91 -16.87 -4.72
N VAL A 140 8.08 -15.89 -5.10
CA VAL A 140 7.28 -15.93 -6.34
C VAL A 140 7.71 -14.85 -7.33
N ASP A 141 7.60 -15.18 -8.63
CA ASP A 141 7.84 -14.24 -9.73
C ASP A 141 6.59 -13.43 -10.10
N ASP A 142 5.40 -13.89 -9.71
CA ASP A 142 4.10 -13.25 -9.97
C ASP A 142 3.31 -13.03 -8.68
N VAL A 143 3.50 -11.85 -8.11
CA VAL A 143 2.84 -11.39 -6.87
C VAL A 143 1.31 -11.43 -6.98
N PRO A 144 0.65 -10.95 -8.05
CA PRO A 144 -0.81 -10.98 -8.15
C PRO A 144 -1.42 -12.38 -8.04
N THR A 145 -0.86 -13.39 -8.70
CA THR A 145 -1.33 -14.78 -8.55
C THR A 145 -1.19 -15.25 -7.10
N TYR A 146 -0.07 -14.98 -6.45
CA TYR A 146 0.12 -15.36 -5.06
C TYR A 146 -0.86 -14.66 -4.11
N VAL A 147 -1.10 -13.36 -4.29
CA VAL A 147 -2.07 -12.58 -3.51
C VAL A 147 -3.49 -13.13 -3.68
N LYS A 148 -3.87 -13.49 -4.91
CA LYS A 148 -5.17 -14.08 -5.21
C LYS A 148 -5.40 -15.38 -4.43
N GLU A 149 -4.39 -16.23 -4.37
CA GLU A 149 -4.47 -17.58 -3.77
C GLU A 149 -4.31 -17.57 -2.24
N ASN A 150 -3.58 -16.59 -1.68
CA ASN A 150 -3.18 -16.57 -0.26
C ASN A 150 -3.69 -15.34 0.49
N ARG A 151 -4.78 -14.72 0.01
CA ARG A 151 -5.25 -13.41 0.50
C ARG A 151 -5.41 -13.37 2.02
N ILE A 152 -4.88 -12.32 2.64
CA ILE A 152 -5.09 -11.97 4.04
C ILE A 152 -5.72 -10.58 4.18
N GLY A 153 -6.39 -10.35 5.31
CA GLY A 153 -7.03 -9.07 5.62
C GLY A 153 -8.40 -8.88 4.98
N GLN A 154 -8.76 -7.61 4.75
CA GLN A 154 -10.02 -7.17 4.17
C GLN A 154 -10.07 -7.45 2.65
N PRO A 155 -11.27 -7.66 2.07
CA PRO A 155 -11.40 -7.84 0.64
C PRO A 155 -11.10 -6.54 -0.14
N PRO A 156 -10.59 -6.63 -1.37
CA PRO A 156 -10.48 -5.48 -2.27
C PRO A 156 -11.87 -4.94 -2.65
N ILE A 157 -11.94 -3.67 -3.01
CA ILE A 157 -13.13 -3.11 -3.66
C ILE A 157 -13.12 -3.55 -5.12
N THR A 158 -14.14 -4.32 -5.50
CA THR A 158 -14.35 -4.84 -6.86
C THR A 158 -15.78 -4.53 -7.31
N PRO A 159 -16.15 -4.81 -8.57
CA PRO A 159 -17.54 -4.70 -9.04
C PRO A 159 -18.59 -5.46 -8.21
N SER A 160 -18.16 -6.45 -7.42
CA SER A 160 -19.04 -7.20 -6.51
C SER A 160 -19.27 -6.52 -5.15
N HIS A 161 -18.58 -5.41 -4.86
CA HIS A 161 -18.70 -4.69 -3.60
C HIS A 161 -20.12 -4.09 -3.45
N PRO A 162 -20.76 -4.14 -2.26
CA PRO A 162 -22.10 -3.59 -2.05
C PRO A 162 -22.24 -2.13 -2.50
N ASP A 163 -21.23 -1.31 -2.19
CA ASP A 163 -21.16 0.10 -2.58
C ASP A 163 -20.47 0.35 -3.92
N TRP A 164 -20.39 -0.64 -4.83
CA TRP A 164 -19.68 -0.47 -6.10
C TRP A 164 -20.17 0.73 -6.91
N LYS A 165 -21.48 1.02 -6.91
CA LYS A 165 -22.04 2.20 -7.59
C LYS A 165 -21.41 3.53 -7.15
N TYR A 166 -20.90 3.59 -5.93
CA TYR A 166 -20.14 4.74 -5.45
C TYR A 166 -18.72 4.73 -6.03
N TYR A 167 -17.98 3.65 -5.82
CA TYR A 167 -16.58 3.53 -6.25
C TYR A 167 -16.40 3.57 -7.78
N GLU A 168 -17.37 3.06 -8.53
CA GLU A 168 -17.40 3.13 -9.99
C GLU A 168 -17.38 4.59 -10.50
N LYS A 169 -17.93 5.55 -9.75
CA LYS A 169 -17.83 6.99 -10.11
C LYS A 169 -16.38 7.46 -10.07
N ILE A 170 -15.60 6.97 -9.10
CA ILE A 170 -14.19 7.28 -8.96
C ILE A 170 -13.43 6.66 -10.13
N VAL A 171 -13.65 5.37 -10.43
CA VAL A 171 -13.02 4.69 -11.57
C VAL A 171 -13.31 5.42 -12.88
N HIS A 172 -14.58 5.79 -13.13
CA HIS A 172 -14.97 6.55 -14.32
C HIS A 172 -14.39 7.97 -14.36
N HIS A 173 -14.14 8.60 -13.21
CA HIS A 173 -13.48 9.91 -13.17
C HIS A 173 -12.07 9.84 -13.75
N PHE A 174 -11.34 8.76 -13.48
CA PHE A 174 -9.96 8.56 -13.96
C PHE A 174 -9.86 7.89 -15.33
N GLY A 175 -10.84 7.06 -15.73
CA GLY A 175 -10.87 6.43 -17.05
C GLY A 175 -11.23 7.36 -18.22
N LYS A 176 -11.58 8.62 -17.96
CA LYS A 176 -11.91 9.64 -18.97
C LYS A 176 -10.73 10.54 -19.36
N LYS A 177 -9.52 10.25 -18.88
CA LYS A 177 -8.30 11.00 -19.21
C LYS A 177 -7.51 10.32 -20.31
#